data_AF-A0A7G7MIC2-F1
#
_entry.id   AF-A0A7G7MIC2-F1
#
_cell.length_a   1.000
_cell.length_b   1.000
_cell.length_c   1.000
_cell.angle_alpha   90.00
_cell.angle_beta   90.00
_cell.angle_gamma   90.00
#
_symmetry.space_group_name_H-M   'P 1'
#
loop_
_entity.id
_entity.type
_entity.pdbx_description
1 polymer ?
#
loop_
_entity_poly.entity_id
_entity_poly.type
_entity_poly.pdbx_seq_one_letter_code
_entity_poly.pdbx_strand_id
1 'polypeptide(L)'
;MNSQTAPNRFARSEPFEVFTRPQRSRPARLAGLLIRRRVEIAVIVAGLLAWSWLTEHLPTWGAGLVLGVPTLAALAVPVSRRYLHRRVLAVLTRHRLRSVLVQRRVMNWTGNLPVLLWSRPTPVGERVWVLLRAGIDGVDIERNLAHIASGCFARDARISVTRRMTALVLVDVIRRDPLSGPAARPAAPAPRPAARPVLHSVPTRKGA
;
A
#
# COMPACT_ATOMS: atom_id res chain seq x y z
N MET A 1 -59.70 -24.78 14.79
CA MET A 1 -59.13 -24.01 13.66
C MET A 1 -58.25 -22.94 14.29
N ASN A 2 -57.04 -23.31 14.70
CA ASN A 2 -56.20 -22.47 15.58
C ASN A 2 -54.91 -22.11 14.82
N SER A 3 -54.86 -20.87 14.36
CA SER A 3 -53.73 -20.23 13.70
C SER A 3 -52.62 -19.97 14.72
N GLN A 4 -51.48 -20.66 14.55
CA GLN A 4 -50.23 -20.34 15.24
C GLN A 4 -49.64 -19.07 14.63
N THR A 5 -49.63 -17.97 15.38
CA THR A 5 -48.91 -16.74 15.05
C THR A 5 -47.44 -16.90 15.46
N ALA A 6 -46.59 -17.13 14.46
CA ALA A 6 -45.14 -17.14 14.62
C ALA A 6 -44.64 -15.76 15.11
N PRO A 7 -43.70 -15.69 16.08
CA PRO A 7 -43.10 -14.42 16.47
C PRO A 7 -42.24 -13.88 15.33
N ASN A 8 -42.70 -12.77 14.76
CA ASN A 8 -42.07 -12.00 13.69
C ASN A 8 -40.68 -11.49 14.12
N ARG A 9 -39.64 -12.32 13.91
CA ARG A 9 -38.24 -12.04 14.30
C ARG A 9 -37.49 -11.13 13.31
N PHE A 10 -38.19 -10.52 12.35
CA PHE A 10 -37.57 -9.70 11.30
C PHE A 10 -37.86 -8.19 11.43
N ALA A 11 -38.52 -7.74 12.49
CA ALA A 11 -38.79 -6.32 12.75
C ALA A 11 -37.65 -5.62 13.54
N ARG A 12 -36.40 -5.75 13.07
CA ARG A 12 -35.29 -4.89 13.56
C ARG A 12 -34.33 -4.50 12.41
N SER A 13 -34.90 -3.98 11.34
CA SER A 13 -34.27 -3.00 10.45
C SER A 13 -34.83 -1.65 10.91
N GLU A 14 -34.11 -0.84 11.66
CA GLU A 14 -33.12 0.15 11.22
C GLU A 14 -32.49 0.71 12.52
N PRO A 15 -31.20 1.09 12.52
CA PRO A 15 -30.88 2.35 11.89
C PRO A 15 -29.73 2.17 10.93
N PHE A 16 -29.93 2.58 9.68
CA PHE A 16 -29.01 3.38 8.89
C PHE A 16 -27.69 3.64 9.65
N GLU A 17 -26.79 2.66 9.70
CA GLU A 17 -25.44 2.92 10.13
C GLU A 17 -24.84 3.68 8.97
N VAL A 18 -25.03 4.99 9.09
CA VAL A 18 -24.35 6.07 8.40
C VAL A 18 -23.02 5.48 7.99
N PHE A 19 -22.93 5.15 6.70
CA PHE A 19 -21.68 4.81 6.09
C PHE A 19 -20.74 5.95 6.47
N THR A 20 -19.91 5.71 7.49
CA THR A 20 -18.70 6.46 7.74
C THR A 20 -17.73 6.05 6.65
N ARG A 21 -18.13 6.31 5.39
CA ARG A 21 -17.23 6.72 4.35
C ARG A 21 -16.70 8.07 4.84
N PRO A 22 -15.46 8.16 5.33
CA PRO A 22 -14.87 9.45 5.68
C PRO A 22 -14.50 10.24 4.40
N GLN A 23 -14.95 9.78 3.22
CA GLN A 23 -14.44 10.18 1.92
C GLN A 23 -15.27 11.26 1.22
N ARG A 24 -16.32 11.79 1.84
CA ARG A 24 -17.18 12.82 1.21
C ARG A 24 -16.83 14.26 1.58
N SER A 25 -16.16 14.52 2.72
CA SER A 25 -15.85 15.89 3.09
C SER A 25 -14.72 16.41 2.20
N ARG A 26 -15.07 17.38 1.33
CA ARG A 26 -14.12 18.20 0.56
C ARG A 26 -12.92 18.66 1.41
N PRO A 27 -13.07 19.07 2.68
CA PRO A 27 -11.91 19.44 3.51
C PRO A 27 -10.98 18.27 3.83
N ALA A 28 -11.45 17.04 4.05
CA ALA A 28 -10.55 15.89 4.28
C ALA A 28 -9.82 15.47 3.00
N ARG A 29 -10.47 15.60 1.83
CA ARG A 29 -9.80 15.43 0.53
C ARG A 29 -8.76 16.51 0.29
N LEU A 30 -9.08 17.77 0.57
CA LEU A 30 -8.16 18.91 0.46
C LEU A 30 -7.01 18.78 1.46
N ALA A 31 -7.25 18.45 2.72
CA ALA A 31 -6.21 18.22 3.72
C ALA A 31 -5.30 17.05 3.32
N GLY A 32 -5.87 15.94 2.80
CA GLY A 32 -5.10 14.84 2.24
C GLY A 32 -4.28 15.25 1.01
N LEU A 33 -4.82 16.13 0.15
CA LEU A 33 -4.14 16.66 -1.04
C LEU A 33 -3.03 17.64 -0.66
N LEU A 34 -3.29 18.53 0.29
CA LEU A 34 -2.35 19.47 0.88
C LEU A 34 -1.20 18.73 1.56
N ILE A 35 -1.50 17.73 2.42
CA ILE A 35 -0.51 16.86 3.06
C ILE A 35 0.34 16.12 2.02
N ARG A 36 -0.29 15.67 0.94
CA ARG A 36 0.36 14.93 -0.12
C ARG A 36 1.17 15.82 -1.08
N ARG A 37 0.79 17.08 -1.22
CA ARG A 37 1.43 18.09 -2.07
C ARG A 37 2.25 19.10 -1.25
N ARG A 38 2.53 18.85 0.04
CA ARG A 38 3.25 19.82 0.90
C ARG A 38 4.57 20.26 0.29
N VAL A 39 5.29 19.36 -0.36
CA VAL A 39 6.56 19.68 -1.03
C VAL A 39 6.33 20.57 -2.26
N GLU A 40 5.29 20.31 -3.04
CA GLU A 40 4.98 21.08 -4.24
C GLU A 40 4.43 22.47 -3.90
N ILE A 41 3.59 22.55 -2.87
CA ILE A 41 3.10 23.81 -2.32
C ILE A 41 4.25 24.59 -1.68
N ALA A 42 5.11 23.94 -0.90
CA ALA A 42 6.28 24.59 -0.31
C ALA A 42 7.23 25.12 -1.40
N VAL A 43 7.43 24.36 -2.49
CA VAL A 43 8.24 24.79 -3.63
C VAL A 43 7.60 25.97 -4.38
N ILE A 44 6.28 25.94 -4.60
CA ILE A 44 5.56 27.05 -5.25
C ILE A 44 5.63 28.31 -4.37
N VAL A 45 5.34 28.18 -3.08
CA VAL A 45 5.37 29.30 -2.13
C VAL A 45 6.79 29.86 -2.01
N ALA A 46 7.80 29.00 -1.85
CA ALA A 46 9.20 29.43 -1.82
C ALA A 46 9.62 30.10 -3.13
N GLY A 47 9.17 29.59 -4.29
CA GLY A 47 9.43 30.19 -5.60
C GLY A 47 8.79 31.57 -5.77
N LEU A 48 7.56 31.76 -5.29
CA LEU A 48 6.87 33.05 -5.31
C LEU A 48 7.54 34.07 -4.38
N LEU A 49 7.91 33.65 -3.17
CA LEU A 49 8.65 34.50 -2.22
C LEU A 49 10.04 34.88 -2.74
N ALA A 50 10.73 33.92 -3.36
CA ALA A 50 12.01 34.18 -3.99
C ALA A 50 11.85 35.13 -5.19
N TRP A 51 10.80 34.95 -6.01
CA TRP A 51 10.51 35.86 -7.12
C TRP A 51 10.26 37.29 -6.64
N SER A 52 9.37 37.49 -5.66
CA SER A 52 9.06 38.83 -5.14
C SER A 52 10.29 39.51 -4.57
N TRP A 53 11.05 38.81 -3.74
CA TRP A 53 12.28 39.34 -3.14
C TRP A 53 13.35 39.69 -4.18
N LEU A 54 13.46 38.86 -5.22
CA LEU A 54 14.48 39.03 -6.25
C LEU A 54 14.12 40.14 -7.25
N THR A 55 12.83 40.37 -7.52
CA THR A 55 12.38 41.52 -8.33
C THR A 55 12.51 42.87 -7.62
N GLU A 56 12.65 42.88 -6.29
CA GLU A 56 12.96 44.10 -5.53
C GLU A 56 14.44 44.50 -5.65
N HIS A 57 15.34 43.53 -5.87
CA HIS A 57 16.80 43.75 -5.85
C HIS A 57 17.46 43.64 -7.23
N LEU A 58 16.82 42.97 -8.20
CA LEU A 58 17.33 42.76 -9.55
C LEU A 58 16.30 43.13 -10.61
N PRO A 59 16.74 43.55 -11.81
CA PRO A 59 15.85 43.68 -12.95
C PRO A 59 15.19 42.32 -13.28
N THR A 60 13.95 42.37 -13.77
CA THR A 60 13.08 41.19 -13.99
C THR A 60 13.71 40.09 -14.84
N TRP A 61 14.55 40.44 -15.82
CA TRP A 61 15.29 39.48 -16.63
C TRP A 61 16.37 38.72 -15.83
N GLY A 62 17.03 39.40 -14.88
CA GLY A 62 18.02 38.79 -13.97
C GLY A 62 17.36 37.86 -12.95
N ALA A 63 16.21 38.27 -12.41
CA ALA A 63 15.42 37.41 -11.52
C ALA A 63 14.93 36.14 -12.23
N GLY A 64 14.52 36.27 -13.50
CA GLY A 64 14.15 35.16 -14.38
C GLY A 64 15.29 34.16 -14.59
N LEU A 65 16.52 34.63 -14.82
CA LEU A 65 17.67 33.74 -15.00
C LEU A 65 18.04 33.01 -13.70
N VAL A 66 18.08 33.71 -12.58
CA VAL A 66 18.46 33.14 -11.27
C VAL A 66 17.47 32.09 -10.78
N LEU A 67 16.18 32.22 -11.07
CA LEU A 67 15.18 31.20 -10.73
C LEU A 67 15.02 30.14 -11.82
N GLY A 68 15.08 30.55 -13.09
CA GLY A 68 14.89 29.70 -14.26
C GLY A 68 16.00 28.68 -14.46
N VAL A 69 17.27 29.09 -14.36
CA VAL A 69 18.42 28.19 -14.55
C VAL A 69 18.44 27.01 -13.57
N PRO A 70 18.31 27.20 -12.24
CA PRO A 70 18.30 26.09 -11.30
C PRO A 70 17.03 25.24 -11.38
N THR A 71 15.87 25.81 -11.71
CA THR A 71 14.65 25.01 -11.92
C THR A 71 14.74 24.14 -13.16
N LEU A 72 15.27 24.68 -14.26
CA LEU A 72 15.51 23.93 -15.50
C LEU A 72 16.56 22.85 -15.29
N ALA A 73 17.64 23.15 -14.55
CA ALA A 73 18.64 22.17 -14.14
C ALA A 73 18.03 21.07 -13.26
N ALA A 74 17.19 21.41 -12.27
CA ALA A 74 16.52 20.43 -11.40
C ALA A 74 15.49 19.55 -12.14
N LEU A 75 14.83 20.09 -13.17
CA LEU A 75 13.95 19.35 -14.08
C LEU A 75 14.71 18.44 -15.04
N ALA A 76 15.89 18.89 -15.49
CA ALA A 76 16.80 18.11 -16.31
C ALA A 76 17.45 16.97 -15.52
N VAL A 77 17.62 17.12 -14.19
CA VAL A 77 18.17 16.08 -13.32
C VAL A 77 17.22 14.87 -13.26
N PRO A 78 17.60 13.69 -13.82
CA PRO A 78 16.73 12.51 -13.87
C PRO A 78 16.42 11.92 -12.48
N VAL A 79 17.18 12.30 -11.45
CA VAL A 79 17.01 11.84 -10.07
C VAL A 79 15.72 12.38 -9.44
N SER A 80 15.35 13.65 -9.72
CA SER A 80 14.12 14.27 -9.19
C SER A 80 12.88 13.56 -9.75
N ARG A 81 12.87 13.33 -11.07
CA ARG A 81 11.79 12.62 -11.79
C ARG A 81 11.64 11.19 -11.29
N ARG A 82 12.75 10.48 -11.06
CA ARG A 82 12.74 9.11 -10.50
C ARG A 82 12.15 9.06 -9.09
N TYR A 83 12.46 10.05 -8.24
CA TYR A 83 11.93 10.12 -6.88
C TYR A 83 10.42 10.41 -6.88
N LEU A 84 9.97 11.39 -7.67
CA LEU A 84 8.56 11.74 -7.81
C LEU A 84 7.75 10.56 -8.36
N HIS A 85 8.25 9.89 -9.40
CA HIS A 85 7.59 8.73 -9.98
C HIS A 85 7.39 7.60 -8.94
N ARG A 86 8.43 7.29 -8.15
CA ARG A 86 8.34 6.29 -7.06
C ARG A 86 7.31 6.67 -6.00
N ARG A 87 7.21 7.96 -5.66
CA ARG A 87 6.22 8.47 -4.70
C ARG A 87 4.79 8.45 -5.25
N VAL A 88 4.61 8.82 -6.52
CA VAL A 88 3.30 8.77 -7.20
C VAL A 88 2.81 7.34 -7.24
N LEU A 89 3.66 6.39 -7.67
CA LEU A 89 3.32 4.98 -7.68
C LEU A 89 2.99 4.45 -6.28
N ALA A 90 3.79 4.78 -5.24
CA ALA A 90 3.52 4.40 -3.85
C ALA A 90 2.09 4.73 -3.39
N VAL A 91 1.56 5.88 -3.81
CA VAL A 91 0.20 6.25 -3.42
C VAL A 91 -0.85 5.67 -4.36
N LEU A 92 -0.56 5.53 -5.66
CA LEU A 92 -1.45 4.84 -6.60
C LEU A 92 -1.69 3.40 -6.16
N THR A 93 -0.64 2.69 -5.77
CA THR A 93 -0.73 1.32 -5.26
C THR A 93 -1.54 1.27 -3.98
N ARG A 94 -1.37 2.22 -3.04
CA ARG A 94 -2.22 2.27 -1.84
C ARG A 94 -3.70 2.43 -2.20
N HIS A 95 -4.02 3.29 -3.16
CA HIS A 95 -5.39 3.51 -3.59
C HIS A 95 -5.97 2.29 -4.30
N ARG A 96 -5.22 1.72 -5.24
CA ARG A 96 -5.62 0.53 -6.00
C ARG A 96 -5.74 -0.70 -5.11
N LEU A 97 -4.80 -0.90 -4.20
CA LEU A 97 -4.86 -1.96 -3.19
C LEU A 97 -6.14 -1.85 -2.36
N ARG A 98 -6.50 -0.64 -1.93
CA ARG A 98 -7.78 -0.42 -1.24
C ARG A 98 -8.97 -0.79 -2.14
N SER A 99 -8.99 -0.37 -3.39
CA SER A 99 -10.06 -0.73 -4.34
C SER A 99 -10.18 -2.24 -4.55
N VAL A 100 -9.05 -2.96 -4.67
CA VAL A 100 -9.03 -4.42 -4.78
C VAL A 100 -9.58 -5.07 -3.52
N LEU A 101 -9.16 -4.63 -2.33
CA LEU A 101 -9.67 -5.17 -1.07
C LEU A 101 -11.18 -4.94 -0.90
N VAL A 102 -11.69 -3.79 -1.36
CA VAL A 102 -13.14 -3.52 -1.40
C VAL A 102 -13.85 -4.49 -2.34
N GLN A 103 -13.35 -4.64 -3.57
CA GLN A 103 -13.97 -5.50 -4.60
C GLN A 103 -13.94 -6.98 -4.22
N ARG A 104 -12.84 -7.44 -3.61
CA ARG A 104 -12.66 -8.82 -3.15
C ARG A 104 -13.33 -9.10 -1.81
N ARG A 105 -13.99 -8.11 -1.23
CA ARG A 105 -14.69 -8.21 0.07
C ARG A 105 -13.79 -8.76 1.19
N VAL A 106 -12.52 -8.35 1.20
CA VAL A 106 -11.61 -8.65 2.33
C VAL A 106 -11.96 -7.69 3.47
N MET A 107 -13.02 -8.01 4.18
CA MET A 107 -13.60 -7.23 5.26
C MET A 107 -14.03 -8.16 6.38
N ASN A 108 -14.08 -7.63 7.60
CA ASN A 108 -14.64 -8.40 8.71
C ASN A 108 -16.17 -8.51 8.58
N TRP A 109 -16.79 -9.30 9.46
CA TRP A 109 -18.26 -9.45 9.49
C TRP A 109 -19.01 -8.12 9.61
N THR A 110 -18.45 -7.15 10.33
CA THR A 110 -18.97 -5.79 10.49
C THR A 110 -18.76 -4.90 9.24
N GLY A 111 -18.16 -5.42 8.16
CA GLY A 111 -17.92 -4.68 6.92
C GLY A 111 -16.71 -3.74 6.96
N ASN A 112 -15.87 -3.80 8.00
CA ASN A 112 -14.67 -2.99 8.11
C ASN A 112 -13.53 -3.58 7.29
N LEU A 113 -12.88 -2.73 6.49
CA LEU A 113 -11.68 -3.08 5.72
C LEU A 113 -10.40 -2.98 6.54
N PRO A 114 -9.34 -3.72 6.15
CA PRO A 114 -7.99 -3.52 6.65
C PRO A 114 -7.55 -2.06 6.50
N VAL A 115 -6.87 -1.54 7.51
CA VAL A 115 -6.38 -0.16 7.51
C VAL A 115 -5.02 -0.14 6.82
N LEU A 116 -4.94 0.47 5.64
CA LEU A 116 -3.67 0.76 4.98
C LEU A 116 -3.04 1.95 5.71
N LEU A 117 -1.95 1.73 6.45
CA LEU A 117 -1.27 2.74 7.26
C LEU A 117 -0.44 3.68 6.39
N TRP A 118 0.49 3.08 5.64
CA TRP A 118 1.51 3.81 4.89
C TRP A 118 1.95 3.02 3.66
N SER A 119 2.56 3.71 2.70
CA SER A 119 3.25 3.09 1.58
C SER A 119 4.62 3.73 1.37
N ARG A 120 5.66 2.90 1.27
CA ARG A 120 7.06 3.33 1.13
C ARG A 120 7.59 2.77 -0.19
N PRO A 121 8.21 3.61 -1.02
CA PRO A 121 8.87 3.12 -2.22
C PRO A 121 10.10 2.28 -1.83
N THR A 122 10.26 1.14 -2.49
CA THR A 122 11.43 0.25 -2.39
C THR A 122 12.15 0.20 -3.76
N PRO A 123 13.39 -0.32 -3.85
CA PRO A 123 14.10 -0.41 -5.13
C PRO A 123 13.38 -1.27 -6.19
N VAL A 124 12.69 -2.33 -5.72
CA VAL A 124 11.97 -3.32 -6.53
C VAL A 124 10.51 -2.96 -6.81
N GLY A 125 9.95 -2.03 -6.05
CA GLY A 125 8.56 -1.67 -6.16
C GLY A 125 8.15 -0.86 -4.95
N GLU A 126 7.16 -1.34 -4.20
CA GLU A 126 6.60 -0.61 -3.07
C GLU A 126 6.21 -1.56 -1.93
N ARG A 127 6.39 -1.10 -0.70
CA ARG A 127 5.98 -1.80 0.52
C ARG A 127 4.83 -1.05 1.17
N VAL A 128 3.73 -1.75 1.45
CA VAL A 128 2.52 -1.17 2.05
C VAL A 128 2.28 -1.83 3.40
N TRP A 129 2.08 -1.01 4.43
CA TRP A 129 1.72 -1.49 5.77
C TRP A 129 0.21 -1.59 5.86
N VAL A 130 -0.27 -2.80 6.14
CA VAL A 130 -1.67 -3.13 6.28
C VAL A 130 -1.90 -3.61 7.70
N LEU A 131 -2.68 -2.85 8.45
CA LEU A 131 -3.15 -3.24 9.76
C LEU A 131 -4.48 -3.98 9.60
N LEU A 132 -4.45 -5.27 9.83
CA LEU A 132 -5.61 -6.14 9.86
C LEU A 132 -6.50 -5.76 11.05
N ARG A 133 -7.81 -5.78 10.82
CA ARG A 133 -8.80 -5.62 11.88
C ARG A 133 -9.18 -6.99 12.43
N ALA A 134 -9.68 -7.03 13.66
CA ALA A 134 -10.21 -8.26 14.26
C ALA A 134 -11.22 -8.93 13.31
N GLY A 135 -11.04 -10.22 13.07
CA GLY A 135 -11.80 -11.03 12.13
C GLY A 135 -11.22 -11.08 10.70
N ILE A 136 -10.05 -10.51 10.45
CA ILE A 136 -9.29 -10.65 9.20
C ILE A 136 -7.91 -11.20 9.56
N ASP A 137 -7.46 -12.23 8.87
CA ASP A 137 -6.14 -12.82 9.06
C ASP A 137 -5.20 -12.54 7.88
N GLY A 138 -3.93 -12.93 8.04
CA GLY A 138 -2.93 -12.79 6.97
C GLY A 138 -3.23 -13.69 5.78
N VAL A 139 -3.86 -14.84 6.02
CA VAL A 139 -4.17 -15.85 4.99
C VAL A 139 -5.21 -15.32 4.01
N ASP A 140 -6.18 -14.54 4.48
CA ASP A 140 -7.17 -13.87 3.64
C ASP A 140 -6.51 -12.89 2.65
N ILE A 141 -5.46 -12.19 3.08
CA ILE A 141 -4.67 -11.34 2.18
C ILE A 141 -3.83 -12.19 1.23
N GLU A 142 -3.21 -13.26 1.72
CA GLU A 142 -2.40 -14.18 0.92
C GLU A 142 -3.19 -14.79 -0.24
N ARG A 143 -4.42 -15.24 0.03
CA ARG A 143 -5.37 -15.77 -0.97
C ARG A 143 -5.71 -14.77 -2.08
N ASN A 144 -5.57 -13.47 -1.80
CA ASN A 144 -5.89 -12.40 -2.74
C ASN A 144 -4.66 -11.76 -3.40
N LEU A 145 -3.43 -12.26 -3.16
CA LEU A 145 -2.21 -11.67 -3.71
C LEU A 145 -2.20 -11.57 -5.24
N ALA A 146 -2.73 -12.58 -5.95
CA ALA A 146 -2.83 -12.54 -7.41
C ALA A 146 -3.72 -11.39 -7.91
N HIS A 147 -4.83 -11.12 -7.21
CA HIS A 147 -5.75 -10.01 -7.53
C HIS A 147 -5.13 -8.66 -7.16
N ILE A 148 -4.34 -8.63 -6.10
CA ILE A 148 -3.58 -7.45 -5.70
C ILE A 148 -2.51 -7.14 -6.75
N ALA A 149 -1.78 -8.14 -7.24
CA ALA A 149 -0.76 -7.98 -8.26
C ALA A 149 -1.36 -7.42 -9.56
N SER A 150 -2.41 -8.06 -10.08
CA SER A 150 -3.10 -7.60 -11.30
C SER A 150 -3.74 -6.22 -11.10
N GLY A 151 -4.42 -6.03 -9.96
CA GLY A 151 -5.08 -4.79 -9.61
C GLY A 151 -4.13 -3.63 -9.32
N CYS A 152 -2.85 -3.87 -9.04
CA CYS A 152 -1.85 -2.81 -8.82
C CYS A 152 -0.92 -2.59 -10.03
N PHE A 153 -1.13 -3.29 -11.14
CA PHE A 153 -0.21 -3.34 -12.28
C PHE A 153 1.20 -3.74 -11.86
N ALA A 154 1.29 -4.79 -11.04
CA ALA A 154 2.53 -5.35 -10.55
C ALA A 154 2.76 -6.73 -11.18
N ARG A 155 4.03 -7.15 -11.25
CA ARG A 155 4.38 -8.49 -11.73
C ARG A 155 4.05 -9.55 -10.68
N ASP A 156 4.31 -9.23 -9.42
CA ASP A 156 4.11 -10.12 -8.28
C ASP A 156 3.75 -9.31 -7.03
N ALA A 157 3.08 -9.94 -6.08
CA ALA A 157 2.76 -9.37 -4.79
C ALA A 157 3.08 -10.39 -3.70
N ARG A 158 3.79 -9.96 -2.66
CA ARG A 158 4.21 -10.82 -1.55
C ARG A 158 3.72 -10.29 -0.23
N ILE A 159 3.50 -11.19 0.70
CA ILE A 159 3.09 -10.89 2.07
C ILE A 159 4.25 -11.18 3.02
N SER A 160 4.43 -10.34 4.03
CA SER A 160 5.34 -10.58 5.14
C SER A 160 4.66 -10.17 6.43
N VAL A 161 4.59 -11.10 7.38
CA VAL A 161 3.95 -10.85 8.67
C VAL A 161 5.01 -10.38 9.67
N THR A 162 4.69 -9.35 10.45
CA THR A 162 5.61 -8.83 11.46
C THR A 162 5.68 -9.78 12.66
N ARG A 163 6.88 -10.20 13.08
CA ARG A 163 7.07 -11.07 14.27
C ARG A 163 6.49 -10.52 15.58
N ARG A 164 6.45 -9.18 15.72
CA ARG A 164 5.91 -8.50 16.91
C ARG A 164 4.38 -8.39 16.93
N MET A 165 3.72 -8.42 15.78
CA MET A 165 2.28 -8.18 15.68
C MET A 165 1.72 -8.82 14.41
N THR A 166 0.97 -9.91 14.56
CA THR A 166 0.37 -10.65 13.45
C THR A 166 -0.69 -9.83 12.71
N ALA A 167 -1.32 -8.89 13.41
CA ALA A 167 -2.25 -7.93 12.82
C ALA A 167 -1.55 -6.91 11.91
N LEU A 168 -0.22 -6.75 11.98
CA LEU A 168 0.52 -5.87 11.09
C LEU A 168 1.21 -6.66 9.98
N VAL A 169 0.62 -6.57 8.79
CA VAL A 169 1.08 -7.23 7.58
C VAL A 169 1.75 -6.22 6.66
N LEU A 170 2.88 -6.61 6.07
CA LEU A 170 3.55 -5.87 5.02
C LEU A 170 3.24 -6.54 3.69
N VAL A 171 2.64 -5.77 2.78
CA VAL A 171 2.37 -6.20 1.40
C VAL A 171 3.41 -5.56 0.49
N ASP A 172 4.27 -6.38 -0.08
CA ASP A 172 5.29 -5.99 -1.04
C ASP A 172 4.76 -6.16 -2.46
N VAL A 173 4.60 -5.03 -3.16
CA VAL A 173 4.14 -4.98 -4.55
C VAL A 173 5.35 -4.84 -5.45
N ILE A 174 5.66 -5.89 -6.20
CA ILE A 174 6.88 -6.03 -7.00
C ILE A 174 6.58 -5.64 -8.45
N ARG A 175 7.13 -4.52 -8.89
CA ARG A 175 7.01 -4.03 -10.28
C ARG A 175 8.25 -4.33 -11.11
N ARG A 176 9.42 -4.30 -10.46
CA ARG A 176 10.73 -4.58 -11.06
C ARG A 176 11.29 -5.83 -10.46
N ASP A 177 11.87 -6.65 -11.31
CA ASP A 177 12.59 -7.83 -10.84
C ASP A 177 13.96 -7.41 -10.27
N PRO A 178 14.27 -7.73 -9.00
CA PRO A 178 15.58 -7.44 -8.42
C PRO A 178 16.72 -8.13 -9.17
N LEU A 179 16.43 -9.25 -9.84
CA LEU A 179 17.40 -10.05 -10.60
C LEU A 179 17.60 -9.53 -12.04
N SER A 180 16.83 -8.54 -12.47
CA SER A 180 17.00 -7.89 -13.78
C SER A 180 17.90 -6.63 -13.70
N GLY A 181 18.48 -6.33 -12.54
CA GLY A 181 19.50 -5.28 -12.43
C GLY A 181 20.84 -5.74 -12.99
N PRO A 182 21.74 -4.83 -13.43
CA PRO A 182 23.05 -5.18 -14.00
C PRO A 182 23.97 -6.02 -13.08
N ALA A 183 23.59 -6.22 -11.81
CA ALA A 183 24.39 -6.86 -10.77
C ALA A 183 23.86 -8.24 -10.32
N ALA A 184 22.82 -8.79 -10.95
CA ALA A 184 22.29 -10.09 -10.57
C ALA A 184 22.91 -11.21 -11.42
N ARG A 185 24.12 -11.61 -11.03
CA ARG A 185 24.65 -12.93 -11.35
C ARG A 185 23.76 -13.98 -10.67
N PRO A 186 23.28 -15.04 -11.36
CA PRO A 186 22.43 -16.05 -10.75
C PRO A 186 23.18 -16.73 -9.59
N ALA A 187 22.66 -16.59 -8.37
CA ALA A 187 23.09 -17.41 -7.26
C ALA A 187 22.64 -18.85 -7.53
N ALA A 188 23.59 -19.78 -7.48
CA ALA A 188 23.38 -21.20 -7.69
C ALA A 188 22.20 -21.75 -6.86
N PRO A 189 21.45 -22.74 -7.37
CA PRO A 189 20.31 -23.31 -6.66
C PRO A 189 20.74 -23.88 -5.30
N ALA A 190 20.01 -23.48 -4.25
CA ALA A 190 20.21 -23.99 -2.90
C ALA A 190 20.03 -25.52 -2.86
N PRO A 191 20.84 -26.25 -2.07
CA PRO A 191 20.71 -27.69 -1.94
C PRO A 191 19.33 -28.06 -1.37
N ARG A 192 18.65 -29.02 -2.02
CA ARG A 192 17.39 -29.61 -1.54
C ARG A 192 17.58 -30.06 -0.08
N PRO A 193 16.66 -29.73 0.85
CA PRO A 193 16.70 -30.33 2.18
C PRO A 193 16.57 -31.85 2.04
N ALA A 194 17.52 -32.57 2.62
CA ALA A 194 17.52 -34.03 2.66
C ALA A 194 16.19 -34.52 3.24
N ALA A 195 15.57 -35.48 2.55
CA ALA A 195 14.38 -36.17 3.02
C ALA A 195 14.62 -36.68 4.46
N ARG A 196 13.71 -36.35 5.38
CA ARG A 196 13.70 -36.93 6.73
C ARG A 196 13.66 -38.46 6.61
N PRO A 197 14.53 -39.20 7.31
CA PRO A 197 14.40 -40.65 7.36
C PRO A 197 13.07 -41.01 8.03
N VAL A 198 12.31 -41.89 7.36
CA VAL A 198 11.09 -42.47 7.92
C VAL A 198 11.53 -43.39 9.07
N LEU A 199 11.28 -42.98 10.31
CA LEU A 199 11.42 -43.85 11.49
C LEU A 199 10.38 -44.97 11.38
N HIS A 200 10.84 -46.18 11.08
CA HIS A 200 10.04 -47.39 11.26
C HIS A 200 9.70 -47.53 12.76
N SER A 201 8.42 -47.57 13.09
CA SER A 201 7.95 -47.92 14.42
C SER A 201 8.28 -49.39 14.70
N VAL A 202 9.06 -49.62 15.75
CA VAL A 202 9.35 -50.95 16.31
C VAL A 202 8.06 -51.53 16.89
N PRO A 203 7.63 -52.74 16.50
CA PRO A 203 6.44 -53.36 17.09
C PRO A 203 6.74 -53.80 18.52
N THR A 204 5.89 -53.37 19.46
CA THR A 204 5.90 -53.83 20.85
C THR A 204 5.42 -55.28 20.92
N ARG A 205 6.31 -56.19 21.33
CA ARG A 205 5.97 -57.60 21.57
C ARG A 205 5.13 -57.71 22.85
N LYS A 206 3.83 -57.93 22.71
CA LYS A 206 2.95 -58.43 23.78
C LYS A 206 3.11 -59.95 23.92
N GLY A 207 3.32 -60.42 25.14
CA GLY A 207 2.82 -61.71 25.65
C GLY A 207 3.65 -62.96 25.36
N ALA A 208 4.36 -63.43 26.38
CA ALA A 208 4.29 -64.80 26.90
C ALA A 208 4.82 -64.78 28.34
#